data_AF-A0A5B9R923-F1
#
_entry.id   AF-A0A5B9R923-F1
#
_cell.length_a   1.000
_cell.length_b   1.000
_cell.length_c   1.000
_cell.angle_alpha   90.00
_cell.angle_beta   90.00
_cell.angle_gamma   90.00
#
_symmetry.space_group_name_H-M   'P 1'
#
loop_
_entity.id
_entity.type
_entity.pdbx_description
1 polymer ?
#
loop_
_entity_poly.entity_id
_entity_poly.type
_entity_poly.pdbx_seq_one_letter_code
_entity_poly.pdbx_strand_id
1 'polypeptide(L)'
;MQQFWNEIMFEVDIKQFVLIQFKVLLTNGTYRSISYVQTTNYKNKDELYETFIEFWNICNEEYHQSPVDKIVFTYKILNKLNSKIRNSKINIHKNQILKSKPTFSFKGKTLPNNMDLLTWGEICEFDDTYTRGVVLKNDSSVLYRIQIFDTYLLVDYMIENNILFTFKDTILDSKKRKSFIFIY
;
A
#
# COMPACT_ATOMS: atom_id res chain seq x y z
N MET A 1 -10.82 3.87 9.16
CA MET A 1 -9.71 4.85 9.27
C MET A 1 -10.04 6.01 10.20
N GLN A 2 -11.11 6.78 9.97
CA GLN A 2 -11.46 7.91 10.85
C GLN A 2 -11.65 7.52 12.32
N GLN A 3 -12.28 6.37 12.60
CA GLN A 3 -12.42 5.83 13.95
C GLN A 3 -11.09 5.43 14.59
N PHE A 4 -10.18 4.78 13.85
CA PHE A 4 -8.82 4.48 14.32
C PHE A 4 -8.08 5.77 14.71
N TRP A 5 -8.22 6.82 13.90
CA TRP A 5 -7.61 8.10 14.20
C TRP A 5 -8.19 8.69 15.49
N ASN A 6 -9.53 8.73 15.59
CA ASN A 6 -10.29 9.28 16.70
C ASN A 6 -10.02 8.56 18.04
N GLU A 7 -9.90 7.23 18.03
CA GLU A 7 -9.79 6.43 19.26
C GLU A 7 -8.35 6.16 19.67
N ILE A 8 -7.42 6.03 18.71
CA ILE A 8 -6.04 5.60 18.97
C ILE A 8 -5.07 6.75 18.80
N MET A 9 -5.13 7.48 17.69
CA MET A 9 -4.13 8.52 17.41
C MET A 9 -4.34 9.80 18.23
N PHE A 10 -5.55 10.10 18.71
CA PHE A 10 -5.75 11.19 19.68
C PHE A 10 -5.17 10.90 21.07
N GLU A 11 -5.01 9.61 21.41
CA GLU A 11 -4.45 9.17 22.69
C GLU A 11 -2.91 8.95 22.63
N VAL A 12 -2.34 9.09 21.43
CA VAL A 12 -0.90 9.01 21.14
C VAL A 12 -0.35 10.44 21.11
N ASP A 13 0.69 10.70 21.91
CA ASP A 13 1.35 12.02 21.93
C ASP A 13 1.91 12.33 20.53
N ILE A 14 1.84 13.59 20.10
CA ILE A 14 2.36 14.11 18.81
C ILE A 14 3.79 13.64 18.52
N LYS A 15 4.61 13.37 19.54
CA LYS A 15 6.00 12.90 19.41
C LYS A 15 6.15 11.37 19.33
N GLN A 16 5.07 10.61 19.47
CA GLN A 16 5.10 9.16 19.45
C GLN A 16 4.90 8.62 18.03
N PHE A 17 5.57 7.50 17.77
CA PHE A 17 5.45 6.74 16.53
C PHE A 17 4.65 5.46 16.76
N VAL A 18 3.87 5.09 15.75
CA VAL A 18 3.04 3.90 15.73
C VAL A 18 3.44 3.07 14.52
N LEU A 19 3.78 1.81 14.74
CA LEU A 19 3.79 0.81 13.67
C LEU A 19 2.36 0.39 13.39
N ILE A 20 1.93 0.42 12.14
CA ILE A 20 0.59 -0.01 11.71
C ILE A 20 0.69 -0.93 10.50
N GLN A 21 -0.16 -1.94 10.44
CA GLN A 21 -0.33 -2.79 9.27
C GLN A 21 -1.82 -2.95 8.97
N PHE A 22 -2.16 -2.81 7.70
CA PHE A 22 -3.50 -3.00 7.17
C PHE A 22 -3.75 -4.47 6.85
N LYS A 23 -4.89 -4.99 7.33
CA LYS A 23 -5.33 -6.38 7.11
C LYS A 23 -6.80 -6.42 6.73
N VAL A 24 -7.22 -7.50 6.08
CA VAL A 24 -8.62 -7.89 5.92
C VAL A 24 -8.91 -9.16 6.70
N LEU A 25 -10.14 -9.27 7.18
CA LEU A 25 -10.77 -10.54 7.49
C LEU A 25 -11.62 -10.94 6.29
N LEU A 26 -11.41 -12.15 5.77
CA LEU A 26 -12.22 -12.74 4.72
C LEU A 26 -13.46 -13.44 5.31
N THR A 27 -14.49 -13.67 4.49
CA THR A 27 -15.72 -14.36 4.94
C THR A 27 -15.48 -15.77 5.48
N ASN A 28 -14.37 -16.42 5.10
CA ASN A 28 -13.96 -17.73 5.64
C ASN A 28 -13.26 -17.65 7.01
N GLY A 29 -13.17 -16.46 7.62
CA GLY A 29 -12.53 -16.24 8.93
C GLY A 29 -11.01 -16.08 8.90
N THR A 30 -10.38 -16.13 7.72
CA THR A 30 -8.93 -15.95 7.60
C THR A 30 -8.53 -14.49 7.50
N TYR A 31 -7.41 -14.13 8.13
CA TYR A 31 -6.82 -12.80 8.01
C TYR A 31 -5.79 -12.77 6.88
N ARG A 32 -5.80 -11.71 6.08
CA ARG A 32 -4.74 -11.44 5.09
C ARG A 32 -4.22 -10.02 5.24
N SER A 33 -2.91 -9.86 5.10
CA SER A 33 -2.29 -8.55 5.09
C SER A 33 -2.53 -7.87 3.74
N ILE A 34 -2.90 -6.61 3.78
CA ILE A 34 -3.08 -5.74 2.60
C ILE A 34 -1.81 -4.91 2.39
N SER A 35 -1.11 -4.57 3.49
CA SER A 35 0.11 -3.74 3.44
C SER A 35 1.27 -4.35 4.22
N TYR A 36 2.45 -3.79 3.97
CA TYR A 36 3.58 -3.90 4.89
C TYR A 36 3.31 -3.15 6.20
N VAL A 37 4.17 -3.39 7.19
CA VAL A 37 4.18 -2.62 8.44
C VAL A 37 4.77 -1.25 8.15
N GLN A 38 4.00 -0.21 8.44
CA GLN A 38 4.37 1.19 8.23
C GLN A 38 4.61 1.87 9.56
N THR A 39 5.56 2.80 9.61
CA THR A 39 5.74 3.68 10.77
C THR A 39 5.03 5.00 10.49
N THR A 40 4.14 5.42 11.38
CA THR A 40 3.38 6.68 11.25
C THR A 40 3.34 7.43 12.58
N ASN A 41 2.84 8.67 12.55
CA ASN A 41 2.63 9.53 13.72
C ASN A 41 1.37 10.40 13.49
N TYR A 42 1.03 11.27 14.44
CA TYR A 42 -0.17 12.12 14.34
C TYR A 42 -0.15 13.11 13.15
N LYS A 43 1.01 13.44 12.59
CA LYS A 43 1.12 14.38 11.46
C LYS A 43 0.82 13.71 10.11
N ASN A 44 1.03 12.40 10.00
CA ASN A 44 1.03 11.68 8.73
C ASN A 44 -0.32 10.99 8.45
N LYS A 45 -1.42 11.60 8.89
CA LYS A 45 -2.77 11.01 8.74
C LYS A 45 -3.15 10.77 7.29
N ASP A 46 -2.98 11.82 6.49
CA ASP A 46 -3.47 11.84 5.11
C ASP A 46 -2.61 10.91 4.25
N GLU A 47 -1.30 10.95 4.44
CA GLU A 47 -0.33 10.02 3.86
C GLU A 47 -0.67 8.54 4.16
N LEU A 48 -1.02 8.23 5.42
CA LEU A 48 -1.41 6.89 5.83
C LEU A 48 -2.73 6.44 5.16
N TYR A 49 -3.65 7.37 4.92
CA TYR A 49 -4.91 7.11 4.23
C TYR A 49 -4.70 6.87 2.74
N GLU A 50 -3.88 7.68 2.09
CA GLU A 50 -3.48 7.47 0.68
C GLU A 50 -2.79 6.13 0.50
N THR A 51 -1.85 5.81 1.39
CA THR A 51 -1.15 4.53 1.38
C THR A 51 -2.11 3.35 1.53
N PHE A 52 -3.11 3.45 2.43
CA PHE A 52 -4.14 2.41 2.55
C PHE A 52 -4.93 2.22 1.26
N ILE A 53 -5.35 3.31 0.61
CA ILE A 53 -6.11 3.27 -0.65
C ILE A 53 -5.28 2.60 -1.75
N GLU A 54 -4.00 2.94 -1.88
CA GLU A 54 -3.12 2.36 -2.90
C GLU A 54 -2.90 0.85 -2.69
N PHE A 55 -2.57 0.42 -1.46
CA PHE A 55 -2.45 -1.01 -1.16
C PHE A 55 -3.77 -1.76 -1.38
N TRP A 56 -4.90 -1.14 -1.01
CA TRP A 56 -6.21 -1.72 -1.26
C TRP A 56 -6.48 -1.90 -2.75
N ASN A 57 -6.18 -0.89 -3.55
CA ASN A 57 -6.35 -0.93 -5.00
C ASN A 57 -5.53 -2.05 -5.63
N ILE A 58 -4.28 -2.25 -5.18
CA ILE A 58 -3.42 -3.33 -5.68
C ILE A 58 -4.00 -4.70 -5.29
N CYS A 59 -4.34 -4.90 -4.02
CA CYS A 59 -4.76 -6.22 -3.55
C CYS A 59 -6.20 -6.59 -3.95
N ASN A 60 -7.05 -5.64 -4.35
CA ASN A 60 -8.44 -5.95 -4.71
C ASN A 60 -8.54 -6.94 -5.90
N GLU A 61 -7.52 -7.00 -6.75
CA GLU A 61 -7.43 -7.99 -7.83
C GLU A 61 -7.24 -9.43 -7.30
N GLU A 62 -6.55 -9.60 -6.17
CA GLU A 62 -6.34 -10.92 -5.55
C GLU A 62 -7.57 -11.38 -4.75
N TYR A 63 -8.32 -10.45 -4.17
CA TYR A 63 -9.47 -10.75 -3.31
C TYR A 63 -10.76 -11.09 -4.07
N HIS A 64 -10.74 -11.17 -5.41
CA HIS A 64 -11.87 -11.69 -6.19
C HIS A 64 -12.30 -13.11 -5.78
N GLN A 65 -11.38 -13.91 -5.23
CA GLN A 65 -11.64 -15.31 -4.86
C GLN A 65 -12.39 -15.49 -3.53
N SER A 66 -12.37 -14.49 -2.65
CA SER A 66 -13.00 -14.57 -1.33
C SER A 66 -13.42 -13.19 -0.87
N PRO A 67 -14.73 -12.93 -0.68
CA PRO A 67 -15.20 -11.62 -0.26
C PRO A 67 -14.57 -11.17 1.05
N VAL A 68 -14.28 -9.89 1.15
CA VAL A 68 -13.83 -9.26 2.40
C VAL A 68 -15.03 -9.08 3.33
N ASP A 69 -14.91 -9.58 4.56
CA ASP A 69 -15.86 -9.33 5.66
C ASP A 69 -15.60 -7.95 6.29
N LYS A 70 -14.35 -7.68 6.69
CA LYS A 70 -13.99 -6.39 7.32
C LYS A 70 -12.51 -6.03 7.15
N ILE A 71 -12.24 -4.74 7.24
CA ILE A 71 -10.88 -4.18 7.35
C ILE A 71 -10.46 -4.17 8.82
N VAL A 72 -9.22 -4.61 9.08
CA VAL A 72 -8.63 -4.75 10.41
C VAL A 72 -7.25 -4.09 10.43
N PHE A 73 -6.91 -3.45 11.55
CA PHE A 73 -5.61 -2.79 11.73
C PHE A 73 -4.88 -3.46 12.89
N THR A 74 -3.61 -3.78 12.68
CA THR A 74 -2.71 -4.18 13.77
C THR A 74 -1.72 -3.08 14.00
N TYR A 75 -1.54 -2.63 15.25
CA TYR A 75 -0.64 -1.54 15.57
C TYR A 75 0.19 -1.76 16.84
N LYS A 76 1.36 -1.12 16.89
CA LYS A 76 2.27 -1.09 18.03
C LYS A 76 2.82 0.32 18.22
N ILE A 77 2.57 0.89 19.40
CA ILE A 77 3.13 2.19 19.79
C ILE A 77 4.60 1.98 20.21
N LEU A 78 5.53 2.70 19.58
CA LEU A 78 6.97 2.49 19.75
C LEU A 78 7.54 3.19 20.99
N ASN A 79 7.12 4.44 21.25
CA ASN A 79 7.59 5.22 22.40
C ASN A 79 6.42 5.54 23.33
N LYS A 80 6.47 5.04 24.58
CA LYS A 80 5.43 5.30 25.60
C LYS A 80 5.81 6.52 26.42
N LEU A 81 5.73 7.71 25.84
CA LEU A 81 5.85 8.97 26.58
C LEU A 81 4.46 9.41 27.06
N ASN A 82 4.16 9.21 28.35
CA ASN A 82 2.92 9.69 29.01
C ASN A 82 1.57 9.42 28.28
N SER A 83 1.43 8.34 27.51
CA SER A 83 0.15 7.97 26.89
C SER A 83 -0.68 7.05 27.81
N LYS A 84 -2.02 7.25 27.83
CA LYS A 84 -2.95 6.37 28.55
C LYS A 84 -2.94 4.93 28.01
N ILE A 85 -2.52 4.75 26.75
CA ILE A 85 -2.44 3.44 26.08
C ILE A 85 -1.04 2.85 26.27
N ARG A 86 -0.90 2.01 27.30
CA ARG A 86 0.38 1.39 27.67
C ARG A 86 0.70 0.10 26.91
N ASN A 87 -0.25 -0.54 26.23
CA ASN A 87 -0.03 -1.85 25.58
C ASN A 87 -0.43 -1.82 24.11
N SER A 88 0.38 -2.49 23.28
CA SER A 88 0.02 -2.85 21.90
C SER A 88 -1.23 -3.73 21.92
N LYS A 89 -2.32 -3.26 21.31
CA LYS A 89 -3.56 -4.01 21.19
C LYS A 89 -3.78 -4.36 19.72
N ILE A 90 -4.13 -5.61 19.46
CA ILE A 90 -4.86 -5.96 18.24
C ILE A 90 -6.28 -5.46 18.49
N ASN A 91 -6.58 -4.22 18.10
CA ASN A 91 -7.96 -3.78 18.13
C ASN A 91 -8.68 -4.40 16.93
N ILE A 92 -9.36 -5.51 17.20
CA ILE A 92 -10.44 -5.99 16.33
C ILE A 92 -11.55 -4.96 16.49
N HIS A 93 -11.58 -3.95 15.62
CA HIS A 93 -12.69 -3.00 15.62
C HIS A 93 -13.98 -3.79 15.38
N LYS A 94 -14.82 -3.87 16.42
CA LYS A 94 -16.13 -4.51 16.36
C LYS A 94 -17.13 -3.52 15.74
N ASN A 95 -17.74 -3.98 14.66
CA ASN A 95 -19.07 -3.63 14.13
C ASN A 95 -19.23 -2.27 13.43
N GLN A 96 -19.40 -2.33 12.11
CA GLN A 96 -20.76 -2.45 11.61
C GLN A 96 -20.94 -3.89 11.09
N ILE A 97 -21.83 -4.67 11.72
CA ILE A 97 -22.42 -5.83 11.03
C ILE A 97 -23.35 -5.20 10.00
N LEU A 98 -22.80 -4.77 8.86
CA LEU A 98 -23.58 -4.51 7.67
C LEU A 98 -24.13 -5.88 7.28
N LYS A 99 -25.45 -6.05 7.43
CA LYS A 99 -26.18 -7.18 6.86
C LYS A 99 -25.66 -7.38 5.44
N SER A 100 -25.19 -8.60 5.15
CA SER A 100 -24.47 -8.93 3.92
C SER A 100 -25.18 -8.41 2.66
N LYS A 101 -24.57 -7.40 2.01
CA LYS A 101 -24.43 -7.13 0.54
C LYS A 101 -24.28 -5.60 0.31
N PRO A 102 -23.54 -5.12 -0.71
CA PRO A 102 -22.73 -5.83 -1.71
C PRO A 102 -21.24 -5.83 -1.37
N THR A 103 -20.50 -6.72 -2.04
CA THR A 103 -19.06 -6.65 -2.28
C THR A 103 -18.67 -5.23 -2.68
N PHE A 104 -17.96 -4.51 -1.79
CA PHE A 104 -17.24 -3.30 -2.18
C PHE A 104 -16.25 -3.68 -3.29
N SER A 105 -16.55 -3.33 -4.54
CA SER A 105 -15.55 -3.38 -5.61
C SER A 105 -14.91 -1.99 -5.70
N PHE A 106 -13.77 -1.80 -5.06
CA PHE A 106 -12.88 -0.72 -5.49
C PHE A 106 -12.31 -1.15 -6.83
N LYS A 107 -12.51 -0.39 -7.90
CA LYS A 107 -11.79 -0.69 -9.14
C LYS A 107 -10.33 -0.34 -8.91
N GLY A 108 -9.58 -1.34 -8.45
CA GLY A 108 -8.14 -1.24 -8.27
C GLY A 108 -7.50 -0.82 -9.59
N LYS A 109 -6.55 0.11 -9.51
CA LYS A 109 -5.69 0.40 -10.66
C LYS A 109 -4.55 -0.59 -10.64
N THR A 110 -4.52 -1.46 -11.65
CA THR A 110 -3.51 -2.50 -11.87
C THR A 110 -2.11 -1.92 -11.84
N LEU A 111 -1.16 -2.69 -11.31
CA LEU A 111 0.24 -2.42 -11.63
C LEU A 111 0.45 -2.51 -13.15
N PRO A 112 1.37 -1.72 -13.73
CA PRO A 112 1.63 -1.78 -15.14
C PRO A 112 2.04 -3.22 -15.52
N ASN A 113 1.42 -3.78 -16.55
CA ASN A 113 1.60 -5.19 -16.94
C ASN A 113 2.61 -5.38 -18.09
N ASN A 114 3.35 -4.33 -18.43
CA ASN A 114 4.23 -4.25 -19.58
C ASN A 114 5.38 -3.28 -19.25
N MET A 115 6.46 -3.28 -20.04
CA MET A 115 7.61 -2.38 -19.86
C MET A 115 7.52 -1.07 -20.66
N ASP A 116 6.36 -0.76 -21.24
CA ASP A 116 6.14 0.47 -21.99
C ASP A 116 5.77 1.61 -21.03
N LEU A 117 6.80 2.36 -20.59
CA LEU A 117 6.68 3.43 -19.59
C LEU A 117 5.66 4.53 -19.98
N LEU A 118 5.41 4.72 -21.28
CA LEU A 118 4.38 5.66 -21.76
C LEU A 118 2.96 5.23 -21.37
N THR A 119 2.75 3.93 -21.15
CA THR A 119 1.45 3.39 -20.72
C THR A 119 1.28 3.41 -19.21
N TRP A 120 2.33 3.71 -18.44
CA TRP A 120 2.32 3.68 -16.98
C TRP A 120 1.76 4.97 -16.39
N GLY A 121 1.93 6.10 -17.11
CA GLY A 121 1.45 7.41 -16.69
C GLY A 121 2.19 8.57 -17.37
N GLU A 122 2.24 9.71 -16.70
CA GLU A 122 2.94 10.90 -17.18
C GLU A 122 4.44 10.80 -16.87
N ILE A 123 5.29 10.92 -17.88
CA ILE A 123 6.75 10.92 -17.70
C ILE A 123 7.16 12.28 -17.13
N CYS A 124 7.67 12.28 -15.90
CA CYS A 124 8.11 13.51 -15.22
C CYS A 124 9.55 13.87 -15.57
N GLU A 125 10.45 12.88 -15.51
CA GLU A 125 11.88 13.09 -15.73
C GLU A 125 12.58 11.82 -16.19
N PHE A 126 13.65 12.01 -16.97
CA PHE A 126 14.72 11.03 -17.20
C PHE A 126 16.05 11.68 -16.89
N ASP A 127 17.02 10.88 -16.47
CA ASP A 127 18.39 11.34 -16.41
C ASP A 127 19.00 11.46 -17.82
N ASP A 128 20.12 12.16 -17.94
CA ASP A 128 20.79 12.40 -19.23
C ASP A 128 21.20 11.11 -19.95
N THR A 129 21.36 10.01 -19.20
CA THR A 129 21.77 8.71 -19.73
C THR A 129 20.60 7.78 -20.06
N TYR A 130 19.36 8.19 -19.77
CA TYR A 130 18.15 7.37 -19.90
C TYR A 130 18.24 6.03 -19.16
N THR A 131 19.05 5.96 -18.10
CA THR A 131 19.15 4.77 -17.24
C THR A 131 18.26 4.89 -16.02
N ARG A 132 17.72 6.08 -15.74
CA ARG A 132 16.80 6.34 -14.63
C ARG A 132 15.69 7.29 -15.04
N GLY A 133 14.50 7.09 -14.50
CA GLY A 133 13.38 7.99 -14.74
C GLY A 133 12.33 7.95 -13.66
N VAL A 134 11.41 8.91 -13.73
CA VAL A 134 10.24 8.99 -12.85
C VAL A 134 8.99 9.15 -13.69
N VAL A 135 8.01 8.29 -13.42
CA VAL A 135 6.68 8.32 -14.05
C VAL A 135 5.61 8.53 -12.98
N LEU A 136 4.76 9.53 -13.15
CA LEU A 136 3.59 9.78 -12.30
C LEU A 136 2.42 8.92 -12.77
N LYS A 137 1.89 8.08 -11.88
CA LYS A 137 0.72 7.25 -12.16
C LYS A 137 -0.52 8.11 -12.40
N ASN A 138 -1.27 7.82 -13.45
CA ASN A 138 -2.52 8.55 -13.75
C ASN A 138 -3.53 8.47 -12.60
N ASP A 139 -4.14 9.61 -12.26
CA ASP A 139 -5.06 9.85 -11.13
C ASP A 139 -4.65 9.14 -9.82
N SER A 140 -3.39 9.31 -9.43
CA SER A 140 -2.82 8.92 -8.14
C SER A 140 -1.65 9.84 -7.78
N SER A 141 -1.30 9.96 -6.50
CA SER A 141 -0.08 10.64 -6.03
C SER A 141 1.18 9.77 -6.15
N VAL A 142 1.04 8.55 -6.68
CA VAL A 142 2.12 7.57 -6.81
C VAL A 142 3.10 7.93 -7.92
N LEU A 143 4.38 7.78 -7.60
CA LEU A 143 5.49 7.81 -8.54
C LEU A 143 6.08 6.40 -8.72
N TYR A 144 6.43 6.08 -9.97
CA TYR A 144 7.32 4.99 -10.31
C TYR A 144 8.72 5.56 -10.51
N ARG A 145 9.64 5.23 -9.61
CA ARG A 145 11.07 5.52 -9.82
C ARG A 145 11.71 4.30 -10.47
N ILE A 146 12.24 4.48 -11.67
CA ILE A 146 12.67 3.40 -12.54
C ILE A 146 14.18 3.45 -12.70
N GLN A 147 14.81 2.29 -12.60
CA GLN A 147 16.18 2.05 -13.03
C GLN A 147 16.15 1.03 -14.17
N ILE A 148 16.75 1.39 -15.29
CA ILE A 148 16.74 0.63 -16.53
C ILE A 148 18.08 -0.12 -16.67
N PHE A 149 18.00 -1.43 -16.79
CA PHE A 149 19.13 -2.32 -17.07
C PHE A 149 18.88 -3.10 -18.36
N ASP A 150 19.93 -3.68 -18.93
CA ASP A 150 19.88 -4.37 -20.24
C ASP A 150 18.78 -5.44 -20.33
N THR A 151 18.45 -6.10 -19.23
CA THR A 151 17.53 -7.25 -19.21
C THR A 151 16.35 -7.08 -18.26
N TYR A 152 16.26 -5.98 -17.52
CA TYR A 152 15.21 -5.76 -16.54
C TYR A 152 15.03 -4.30 -16.15
N LEU A 153 13.87 -3.99 -15.59
CA LEU A 153 13.60 -2.75 -14.85
C LEU A 153 13.59 -3.06 -13.35
N LEU A 154 14.20 -2.19 -12.56
CA LEU A 154 13.97 -2.12 -11.12
C LEU A 154 13.09 -0.90 -10.85
N VAL A 155 11.98 -1.10 -10.17
CA VAL A 155 10.97 -0.05 -9.98
C VAL A 155 10.63 0.08 -8.52
N ASP A 156 10.85 1.27 -7.96
CA ASP A 156 10.30 1.65 -6.67
C ASP A 156 8.92 2.28 -6.88
N TYR A 157 7.91 1.71 -6.24
CA TYR A 157 6.56 2.24 -6.21
C TYR A 157 6.40 3.10 -4.95
N MET A 158 6.26 4.41 -5.09
CA MET A 158 6.37 5.34 -3.96
C MET A 158 5.27 6.41 -3.95
N ILE A 159 4.93 6.88 -2.75
CA ILE A 159 4.11 8.08 -2.53
C ILE A 159 5.01 9.09 -1.82
N GLU A 160 5.06 10.32 -2.33
CA GLU A 160 6.00 11.36 -1.87
C GLU A 160 7.45 10.84 -1.83
N ASN A 161 8.01 10.57 -0.65
CA ASN A 161 9.37 10.04 -0.45
C ASN A 161 9.39 8.63 0.16
N ASN A 162 8.23 7.99 0.31
CA ASN A 162 8.12 6.68 0.95
C ASN A 162 7.89 5.58 -0.08
N ILE A 163 8.84 4.66 -0.15
CA ILE A 163 8.75 3.46 -0.99
C ILE A 163 7.73 2.52 -0.36
N LEU A 164 6.65 2.24 -1.08
CA LEU A 164 5.64 1.28 -0.66
C LEU A 164 6.11 -0.16 -0.90
N PHE A 165 6.73 -0.39 -2.06
CA PHE A 165 7.41 -1.64 -2.40
C PHE A 165 8.31 -1.45 -3.63
N THR A 166 9.19 -2.41 -3.85
CA THR A 166 10.05 -2.48 -5.02
C THR A 166 9.74 -3.76 -5.80
N PHE A 167 9.70 -3.67 -7.13
CA PHE A 167 9.54 -4.83 -7.99
C PHE A 167 10.54 -4.82 -9.15
N LYS A 168 10.83 -6.02 -9.64
CA LYS A 168 11.66 -6.24 -10.81
C LYS A 168 10.80 -6.78 -11.96
N ASP A 169 10.82 -6.08 -13.09
CA ASP A 169 10.22 -6.56 -14.35
C ASP A 169 11.33 -7.05 -15.28
N THR A 170 11.30 -8.31 -15.69
CA THR A 170 12.40 -8.95 -16.43
C THR A 170 11.97 -9.25 -17.86
N ILE A 171 12.85 -8.96 -18.83
CA ILE A 171 12.63 -9.32 -20.24
C ILE A 171 12.79 -10.84 -20.38
N LEU A 172 11.67 -11.56 -20.33
CA LEU A 172 11.61 -13.00 -20.57
C LEU A 172 11.36 -13.27 -22.06
N ASP A 173 12.44 -13.27 -22.84
CA ASP A 173 12.48 -13.65 -24.27
C ASP A 173 11.55 -12.80 -25.18
N SER A 174 12.08 -12.35 -26.32
CA SER A 174 11.42 -11.41 -27.25
C SER A 174 10.02 -11.83 -27.76
N LYS A 175 9.58 -13.06 -27.46
CA LYS A 175 8.31 -13.65 -27.89
C LYS A 175 7.28 -13.92 -26.78
N LYS A 176 7.61 -13.79 -25.49
CA LYS A 176 6.66 -14.04 -24.38
C LYS A 176 6.87 -13.12 -23.18
N ARG A 177 6.34 -11.89 -23.25
CA ARG A 177 6.27 -10.98 -22.10
C ARG A 177 5.37 -11.57 -21.00
N LYS A 178 5.97 -12.18 -19.98
CA LYS A 178 5.36 -12.41 -18.66
C LYS A 178 6.49 -12.46 -17.63
N SER A 179 6.47 -11.62 -16.60
CA SER A 179 6.49 -11.98 -15.17
C SER A 179 7.05 -10.85 -14.30
N PHE A 180 6.30 -10.47 -13.26
CA PHE A 180 6.79 -9.66 -12.14
C PHE A 180 7.51 -10.55 -11.13
N ILE A 181 8.67 -10.11 -10.64
CA ILE A 181 9.33 -10.72 -9.47
C ILE A 181 9.40 -9.66 -8.37
N PHE A 182 8.69 -9.90 -7.27
CA PHE A 182 8.83 -9.12 -6.04
C PHE A 182 10.16 -9.47 -5.38
N ILE A 183 10.98 -8.47 -5.08
CA ILE A 183 12.23 -8.64 -4.32
C ILE A 183 11.94 -8.10 -2.91
N TYR A 184 12.14 -8.96 -1.90
CA TYR A 184 11.92 -8.66 -0.49
C TYR A 184 13.07 -7.87 0.12
#